data_AF-A0A5B0RQW3-F1
#
_entry.id   AF-A0A5B0RQW3-F1
#
_cell.length_a   1.000
_cell.length_b   1.000
_cell.length_c   1.000
_cell.angle_alpha   90.00
_cell.angle_beta   90.00
_cell.angle_gamma   90.00
#
_symmetry.space_group_name_H-M   'P 1'
#
loop_
_entity.id
_entity.type
_entity.pdbx_description
1 polymer ?
#
loop_
_entity_poly.entity_id
_entity_poly.type
_entity_poly.pdbx_seq_one_letter_code
_entity_poly.pdbx_strand_id
1 'polypeptide(L)'
;MNIITRSLSMAALVLIGAILKPKIQEAGIFRTIANLNNGQCTRIDGLEACEDIFVDQPTGLAYLACSRRKDRANWIPAMNVLNHRKLEGRSSDYIALLDLKTLDYRPVKLTNLPEPLLENGIHVHGLDLFVDSEEPEPADSNTAEAEPESIPPRKATIFLTNHRAPRDNDDLQSAGTADSVIEVFDTIVGSDEATYRRTIQHDLIVTPNNLVAMNQNSFYVTNDHRKKKHWVNPSAVLVCRCFFFYSIVRF
;
A
#
# COMPACT_ATOMS: atom_id res chain seq x y z
N MET A 1 28.80 -35.70 39.30
CA MET A 1 28.44 -34.54 38.45
C MET A 1 28.20 -35.04 37.02
N ASN A 2 27.04 -35.65 36.70
CA ASN A 2 26.97 -36.34 35.39
C ASN A 2 25.61 -36.57 34.73
N ILE A 3 24.47 -36.58 35.44
CA ILE A 3 23.15 -36.80 34.79
C ILE A 3 22.29 -35.55 34.89
N ILE A 4 22.15 -34.98 36.09
CA ILE A 4 21.33 -33.79 36.33
C ILE A 4 21.83 -32.59 35.51
N THR A 5 23.13 -32.36 35.46
CA THR A 5 23.74 -31.29 34.66
C THR A 5 23.48 -31.46 33.17
N ARG A 6 23.58 -32.70 32.65
CA ARG A 6 23.30 -33.01 31.23
C ARG A 6 21.82 -32.83 30.89
N SER A 7 20.91 -33.25 31.77
CA SER A 7 19.46 -33.07 31.59
C SER A 7 19.07 -31.59 31.59
N LEU A 8 19.64 -30.78 32.49
CA LEU A 8 19.42 -29.33 32.48
C LEU A 8 19.96 -28.67 31.20
N SER A 9 21.15 -29.08 30.72
CA SER A 9 21.71 -28.56 29.47
C SER A 9 20.85 -28.90 28.24
N MET A 10 20.33 -30.12 28.15
CA MET A 10 19.41 -30.50 27.05
C MET A 10 18.11 -29.71 27.13
N ALA A 11 17.50 -29.58 28.32
CA ALA A 11 16.28 -28.80 28.49
C ALA A 11 16.48 -27.33 28.08
N ALA A 12 17.63 -26.74 28.44
CA ALA A 12 17.98 -25.38 28.03
C ALA A 12 18.13 -25.26 26.51
N LEU A 13 18.81 -26.21 25.84
CA LEU A 13 18.97 -26.22 24.39
C LEU A 13 17.63 -26.38 23.66
N VAL A 14 16.73 -27.23 24.16
CA VAL A 14 15.38 -27.39 23.59
C VAL A 14 14.59 -26.11 23.75
N LEU A 15 14.64 -25.46 24.91
CA LEU A 15 13.93 -24.20 25.15
C LEU A 15 14.47 -23.07 24.26
N ILE A 16 15.80 -22.95 24.15
CA ILE A 16 16.45 -22.00 23.24
C ILE A 16 16.04 -22.28 21.80
N GLY A 17 16.05 -23.55 21.38
CA GLY A 17 15.59 -23.97 20.06
C GLY A 17 14.13 -23.62 19.79
N ALA A 18 13.23 -23.83 20.76
CA ALA A 18 11.81 -23.51 20.64
C ALA A 18 11.56 -21.99 20.50
N ILE A 19 12.41 -21.15 21.11
CA ILE A 19 12.32 -19.69 21.00
C ILE A 19 12.99 -19.17 19.72
N LEU A 20 14.15 -19.71 19.35
CA LEU A 20 14.94 -19.22 18.21
C LEU A 20 14.43 -19.75 16.86
N LYS A 21 14.02 -21.02 16.78
CA LYS A 21 13.55 -21.63 15.53
C LYS A 21 12.46 -20.82 14.82
N PRO A 22 11.35 -20.41 15.47
CA PRO A 22 10.32 -19.62 14.79
C PRO A 22 10.85 -18.27 14.30
N LYS A 23 11.72 -17.60 15.08
CA LYS A 23 12.33 -16.33 14.68
C LYS A 23 13.27 -16.47 13.47
N ILE A 24 14.05 -17.53 13.44
CA ILE A 24 14.95 -17.84 12.31
C ILE A 24 14.13 -18.16 11.05
N GLN A 25 13.01 -18.88 11.20
CA GLN A 25 12.08 -19.19 10.11
C GLN A 25 11.39 -17.92 9.59
N GLU A 26 10.91 -17.06 10.48
CA GLU A 26 10.29 -15.76 10.15
C GLU A 26 11.28 -14.83 9.44
N ALA A 27 12.53 -14.79 9.92
CA ALA A 27 13.61 -14.05 9.27
C ALA A 27 14.08 -14.66 7.93
N GLY A 28 13.63 -15.88 7.59
CA GLY A 28 13.93 -16.52 6.32
C GLY A 28 15.40 -16.91 6.10
N ILE A 29 16.23 -17.00 7.15
CA ILE A 29 17.71 -17.17 7.07
C ILE A 29 18.13 -18.43 6.30
N PHE A 30 17.28 -19.45 6.24
CA PHE A 30 17.54 -20.70 5.51
C PHE A 30 16.55 -20.94 4.36
N ARG A 31 15.80 -19.91 3.95
CA ARG A 31 14.84 -20.03 2.86
C ARG A 31 15.60 -20.05 1.53
N THR A 32 15.42 -21.11 0.76
CA THR A 32 15.94 -21.20 -0.60
C THR A 32 14.92 -20.57 -1.58
N ILE A 33 15.43 -19.84 -2.57
CA ILE A 33 14.62 -19.30 -3.66
C ILE A 33 14.83 -20.21 -4.87
N ALA A 34 13.79 -20.97 -5.23
CA ALA A 34 13.78 -21.77 -6.43
C ALA A 34 13.14 -20.98 -7.58
N ASN A 35 13.75 -21.01 -8.75
CA ASN A 35 13.16 -20.43 -9.95
C ASN A 35 11.97 -21.28 -10.39
N LEU A 36 10.79 -20.65 -10.52
CA LEU A 36 9.57 -21.32 -10.98
C LEU A 36 8.90 -20.43 -12.03
N ASN A 37 8.70 -20.97 -13.24
CA ASN A 37 7.98 -20.32 -14.34
C ASN A 37 8.50 -18.93 -14.79
N ASN A 38 9.79 -18.66 -14.62
CA ASN A 38 10.42 -17.37 -14.98
C ASN A 38 10.82 -17.25 -16.47
N GLY A 39 10.40 -18.18 -17.33
CA GLY A 39 10.86 -18.27 -18.72
C GLY A 39 10.22 -17.26 -19.70
N GLN A 40 9.11 -16.64 -19.30
CA GLN A 40 8.34 -15.70 -20.12
C GLN A 40 8.04 -14.41 -19.35
N CYS A 41 9.08 -13.84 -18.75
CA CYS A 41 8.98 -12.58 -18.01
C CYS A 41 9.60 -11.45 -18.82
N THR A 42 8.87 -10.36 -18.99
CA THR A 42 9.37 -9.12 -19.58
C THR A 42 9.30 -8.02 -18.54
N ARG A 43 10.37 -7.23 -18.46
CA ARG A 43 10.37 -6.02 -17.62
C ARG A 43 9.69 -4.89 -18.39
N ILE A 44 8.77 -4.19 -17.73
CA ILE A 44 8.22 -2.94 -18.24
C ILE A 44 9.18 -1.82 -17.83
N ASP A 45 9.82 -1.18 -18.81
CA ASP A 45 10.80 -0.13 -18.55
C ASP A 45 10.12 1.13 -17.99
N GLY A 46 10.76 1.77 -17.02
CA GLY A 46 10.25 2.98 -16.35
C GLY A 46 9.17 2.73 -15.28
N LEU A 47 8.51 1.58 -15.28
CA LEU A 47 7.60 1.17 -14.22
C LEU A 47 8.40 0.50 -13.08
N GLU A 48 8.66 1.25 -12.02
CA GLU A 48 9.52 0.79 -10.91
C GLU A 48 8.96 1.08 -9.53
N ALA A 49 9.49 0.35 -8.54
CA ALA A 49 9.13 0.46 -7.12
C ALA A 49 7.62 0.45 -6.83
N CYS A 50 6.83 -0.20 -7.70
CA CYS A 50 5.41 -0.39 -7.48
C CYS A 50 5.20 -1.38 -6.34
N GLU A 51 4.48 -0.95 -5.31
CA GLU A 51 4.27 -1.75 -4.08
C GLU A 51 3.01 -2.57 -4.14
N ASP A 52 1.96 -1.99 -4.72
CA ASP A 52 0.63 -2.59 -4.77
C ASP A 52 -0.02 -2.41 -6.15
N ILE A 53 -1.00 -3.27 -6.43
CA ILE A 53 -1.69 -3.35 -7.72
C ILE A 53 -3.18 -3.70 -7.52
N PHE A 54 -4.04 -2.93 -8.17
CA PHE A 54 -5.44 -3.30 -8.41
C PHE A 54 -5.64 -3.63 -9.89
N VAL A 55 -6.36 -4.71 -10.20
CA VAL A 55 -6.66 -5.11 -11.59
C VAL A 55 -8.16 -5.07 -11.83
N ASP A 56 -8.61 -4.19 -12.73
CA ASP A 56 -9.96 -4.22 -13.25
C ASP A 56 -10.10 -5.35 -14.27
N GLN A 57 -10.63 -6.49 -13.81
CA GLN A 57 -10.76 -7.71 -14.61
C GLN A 57 -11.48 -7.51 -15.96
N PRO A 58 -12.61 -6.77 -16.05
CA PRO A 58 -13.32 -6.60 -17.33
C PRO A 58 -12.50 -5.89 -18.41
N THR A 59 -11.75 -4.84 -18.03
CA THR A 59 -10.95 -4.08 -19.01
C THR A 59 -9.56 -4.68 -19.24
N GLY A 60 -8.99 -5.33 -18.22
CA GLY A 60 -7.59 -5.75 -18.20
C GLY A 60 -6.63 -4.61 -17.87
N LEU A 61 -7.14 -3.52 -17.28
CA LEU A 61 -6.34 -2.40 -16.82
C LEU A 61 -5.92 -2.60 -15.36
N ALA A 62 -4.70 -2.19 -15.04
CA ALA A 62 -4.14 -2.27 -13.70
C ALA A 62 -3.73 -0.89 -13.19
N TYR A 63 -4.08 -0.60 -11.94
CA TYR A 63 -3.68 0.59 -11.20
C TYR A 63 -2.56 0.20 -10.23
N LEU A 64 -1.40 0.86 -10.31
CA LEU A 64 -0.23 0.52 -9.49
C LEU A 64 0.27 1.71 -8.68
N ALA A 65 0.61 1.49 -7.41
CA ALA A 65 1.22 2.50 -6.54
C ALA A 65 2.74 2.50 -6.70
N CYS A 66 3.26 3.36 -7.56
CA CYS A 66 4.66 3.38 -7.98
C CYS A 66 5.44 4.58 -7.45
N SER A 67 6.77 4.44 -7.47
CA SER A 67 7.72 5.42 -6.95
C SER A 67 9.02 5.32 -7.75
N ARG A 68 10.01 6.16 -7.45
CA ARG A 68 11.39 5.92 -7.86
C ARG A 68 12.08 5.00 -6.86
N ARG A 69 12.94 4.10 -7.34
CA ARG A 69 13.69 3.20 -6.44
C ARG A 69 14.55 3.94 -5.41
N LYS A 70 15.14 5.09 -5.78
CA LYS A 70 15.94 5.93 -4.86
C LYS A 70 15.08 6.50 -3.73
N ASP A 71 13.90 7.00 -4.05
CA ASP A 71 13.01 7.66 -3.09
C ASP A 71 12.41 6.61 -2.15
N ARG A 72 11.89 5.51 -2.72
CA ARG A 72 11.37 4.38 -1.95
C ARG A 72 12.41 3.78 -1.01
N ALA A 73 13.67 3.65 -1.41
CA ALA A 73 14.74 3.15 -0.53
C ALA A 73 14.98 4.02 0.73
N ASN A 74 14.44 5.24 0.77
CA ASN A 74 14.55 6.16 1.91
C ASN A 74 13.23 6.37 2.67
N TRP A 75 12.10 5.89 2.14
CA TRP A 75 10.78 6.13 2.72
C TRP A 75 9.84 4.93 2.55
N ILE A 76 9.92 4.00 3.50
CA ILE A 76 9.04 2.83 3.64
C ILE A 76 8.72 2.64 5.13
N PRO A 77 7.61 3.22 5.62
CA PRO A 77 7.23 3.09 7.03
C PRO A 77 7.06 1.64 7.49
N ALA A 78 6.54 0.75 6.63
CA ALA A 78 6.40 -0.68 6.92
C ALA A 78 7.72 -1.39 7.28
N MET A 79 8.84 -0.86 6.79
CA MET A 79 10.19 -1.38 7.06
C MET A 79 10.96 -0.51 8.07
N ASN A 80 10.28 0.44 8.73
CA ASN A 80 10.89 1.46 9.59
C ASN A 80 11.98 2.29 8.89
N VAL A 81 11.88 2.46 7.57
CA VAL A 81 12.78 3.31 6.79
C VAL A 81 12.13 4.69 6.66
N LEU A 82 12.55 5.65 7.49
CA LEU A 82 11.91 6.97 7.65
C LEU A 82 12.89 8.13 7.44
N ASN A 83 13.67 8.08 6.36
CA ASN A 83 14.72 9.06 6.05
C ASN A 83 14.19 10.24 5.21
N HIS A 84 13.19 10.99 5.71
CA HIS A 84 12.55 12.08 4.95
C HIS A 84 13.55 13.14 4.46
N ARG A 85 14.62 13.44 5.21
CA ARG A 85 15.66 14.41 4.80
C ARG A 85 16.43 14.00 3.54
N LYS A 86 16.34 12.74 3.13
CA LYS A 86 16.92 12.22 1.87
C LYS A 86 15.91 12.24 0.72
N LEU A 87 14.65 12.62 0.98
CA LEU A 87 13.68 12.93 -0.05
C LEU A 87 13.95 14.35 -0.53
N GLU A 88 14.21 14.50 -1.81
CA GLU A 88 14.56 15.78 -2.43
C GLU A 88 13.31 16.38 -3.09
N GLY A 89 12.82 17.51 -2.57
CA GLY A 89 11.72 18.26 -3.17
C GLY A 89 10.37 17.52 -3.16
N ARG A 90 9.55 17.83 -4.16
CA ARG A 90 8.23 17.21 -4.34
C ARG A 90 8.38 15.73 -4.65
N SER A 91 7.58 14.89 -3.98
CA SER A 91 7.56 13.46 -4.21
C SER A 91 7.31 13.11 -5.67
N SER A 92 7.99 12.06 -6.12
CA SER A 92 7.89 11.53 -7.46
C SER A 92 6.94 10.34 -7.59
N ASP A 93 6.36 9.90 -6.48
CA ASP A 93 5.40 8.80 -6.46
C ASP A 93 4.12 9.15 -7.22
N TYR A 94 3.49 8.11 -7.78
CA TYR A 94 2.35 8.25 -8.66
C TYR A 94 1.53 6.96 -8.72
N ILE A 95 0.30 7.08 -9.21
CA ILE A 95 -0.51 5.94 -9.62
C ILE A 95 -0.24 5.71 -11.11
N ALA A 96 0.22 4.51 -11.48
CA ALA A 96 0.34 4.11 -12.88
C ALA A 96 -0.95 3.40 -13.33
N LEU A 97 -1.42 3.71 -14.52
CA LEU A 97 -2.45 2.94 -15.22
C LEU A 97 -1.77 2.14 -16.34
N LEU A 98 -1.75 0.81 -16.19
CA LEU A 98 -1.11 -0.15 -17.07
C LEU A 98 -2.17 -0.94 -17.83
N ASP A 99 -2.01 -1.08 -19.15
CA ASP A 99 -2.76 -2.03 -19.95
C ASP A 99 -2.05 -3.39 -19.95
N LEU A 100 -2.67 -4.43 -19.39
CA LEU A 100 -2.05 -5.75 -19.28
C LEU A 100 -1.95 -6.49 -20.64
N LYS A 101 -2.64 -6.02 -21.68
CA LYS A 101 -2.59 -6.59 -23.03
C LYS A 101 -1.44 -6.02 -23.83
N THR A 102 -1.26 -4.69 -23.78
CA THR A 102 -0.21 -4.01 -24.57
C THR A 102 1.08 -3.81 -23.78
N LEU A 103 1.01 -3.85 -22.44
CA LEU A 103 2.07 -3.50 -21.50
C LEU A 103 2.46 -2.01 -21.52
N ASP A 104 1.65 -1.17 -22.16
CA ASP A 104 1.81 0.29 -22.11
C ASP A 104 1.25 0.82 -20.78
N TYR A 105 1.92 1.81 -20.21
CA TYR A 105 1.45 2.47 -19.01
C TYR A 105 1.55 3.99 -19.10
N ARG A 106 0.73 4.66 -18.30
CA ARG A 106 0.77 6.12 -18.13
C ARG A 106 0.52 6.49 -16.67
N PRO A 107 1.07 7.61 -16.17
CA PRO A 107 0.68 8.11 -14.87
C PRO A 107 -0.77 8.63 -14.89
N VAL A 108 -1.53 8.36 -13.83
CA VAL A 108 -2.83 8.97 -13.58
C VAL A 108 -2.59 10.37 -13.03
N LYS A 109 -3.13 11.38 -13.70
CA LYS A 109 -3.05 12.78 -13.29
C LYS A 109 -4.04 13.05 -12.16
N LEU A 110 -3.49 13.39 -11.00
CA LEU A 110 -4.27 13.75 -9.83
C LEU A 110 -4.66 15.23 -9.90
N THR A 111 -5.95 15.51 -9.86
CA THR A 111 -6.52 16.87 -9.96
C THR A 111 -7.19 17.28 -8.66
N ASN A 112 -7.49 18.58 -8.52
CA ASN A 112 -8.15 19.15 -7.33
C ASN A 112 -7.40 18.92 -6.00
N LEU A 113 -6.07 18.77 -6.06
CA LEU A 113 -5.26 18.50 -4.88
C LEU A 113 -5.23 19.71 -3.93
N PRO A 114 -5.30 19.48 -2.60
CA PRO A 114 -5.06 20.53 -1.63
C PRO A 114 -3.58 20.95 -1.63
N GLU A 115 -3.31 22.18 -1.19
CA GLU A 115 -1.97 22.81 -1.19
C GLU A 115 -0.84 21.90 -0.65
N PRO A 116 -0.99 21.18 0.49
CA PRO A 116 0.07 20.30 0.98
C PRO A 116 0.46 19.18 0.03
N LEU A 117 -0.50 18.62 -0.73
CA LEU A 117 -0.24 17.56 -1.71
C LEU A 117 0.27 18.12 -3.04
N LEU A 118 -0.07 19.37 -3.37
CA LEU A 118 0.52 20.07 -4.52
C LEU A 118 2.01 20.33 -4.28
N GLU A 119 2.37 20.82 -3.09
CA GLU A 119 3.74 21.15 -2.71
C GLU A 119 4.61 19.91 -2.52
N ASN A 120 4.15 18.97 -1.70
CA ASN A 120 4.97 17.83 -1.26
C ASN A 120 4.76 16.59 -2.12
N GLY A 121 3.68 16.53 -2.89
CA GLY A 121 3.26 15.31 -3.59
C GLY A 121 2.62 14.30 -2.64
N ILE A 122 2.66 13.04 -3.05
CA ILE A 122 2.13 11.88 -2.32
C ILE A 122 3.25 10.87 -2.12
N HIS A 123 3.18 10.01 -1.11
CA HIS A 123 4.09 8.88 -0.92
C HIS A 123 3.27 7.61 -0.84
N VAL A 124 3.16 6.92 -1.96
CA VAL A 124 2.16 5.87 -2.18
C VAL A 124 2.61 4.53 -1.60
N HIS A 125 1.63 3.77 -1.11
CA HIS A 125 1.81 2.42 -0.58
C HIS A 125 0.64 1.54 -1.07
N GLY A 126 -0.13 0.89 -0.18
CA GLY A 126 -1.31 0.13 -0.60
C GLY A 126 -2.41 0.99 -1.24
N LEU A 127 -3.09 0.44 -2.24
CA LEU A 127 -4.24 1.06 -2.92
C LEU A 127 -5.34 0.05 -3.18
N ASP A 128 -6.58 0.52 -3.21
CA ASP A 128 -7.70 -0.26 -3.75
C ASP A 128 -8.71 0.63 -4.46
N LEU A 129 -9.47 0.04 -5.38
CA LEU A 129 -10.52 0.71 -6.14
C LEU A 129 -11.88 0.08 -5.85
N PHE A 130 -12.84 0.90 -5.45
CA PHE A 130 -14.24 0.51 -5.52
C PHE A 130 -14.82 0.97 -6.86
N VAL A 131 -15.14 0.03 -7.74
CA VAL A 131 -15.84 0.33 -8.99
C VAL A 131 -17.34 0.22 -8.75
N ASP A 132 -18.08 1.28 -9.08
CA ASP A 132 -19.52 1.32 -8.89
C ASP A 132 -20.18 0.20 -9.69
N SER A 133 -21.11 -0.51 -9.04
CA SER A 133 -21.92 -1.54 -9.69
C SER A 133 -22.68 -0.90 -10.87
N GLU A 134 -22.63 -1.55 -12.02
CA GLU A 134 -23.57 -1.31 -13.13
C GLU A 134 -24.96 -1.82 -12.72
N GLU A 135 -25.59 -1.26 -11.67
CA GLU A 135 -27.02 -1.42 -11.54
C GLU A 135 -27.66 -0.41 -12.48
N PRO A 136 -28.22 -0.84 -13.63
CA PRO A 136 -29.03 0.07 -14.42
C PRO A 136 -30.16 0.55 -13.52
N GLU A 137 -30.24 1.88 -13.34
CA GLU A 137 -31.48 2.51 -12.89
C GLU A 137 -32.61 1.86 -13.70
N PRO A 138 -33.65 1.29 -13.06
CA PRO A 138 -34.68 0.57 -13.78
C PRO A 138 -35.24 1.50 -14.85
N ALA A 139 -34.98 1.14 -16.11
CA ALA A 139 -35.44 1.90 -17.25
C ALA A 139 -36.95 2.05 -17.12
N ASP A 140 -37.43 3.30 -17.06
CA ASP A 140 -38.83 3.60 -17.22
C ASP A 140 -39.30 2.88 -18.49
N SER A 141 -40.27 1.99 -18.35
CA SER A 141 -40.67 0.96 -19.31
C SER A 141 -41.34 1.51 -20.59
N ASN A 142 -41.03 2.74 -21.00
CA ASN A 142 -41.72 3.49 -22.04
C ASN A 142 -40.78 4.18 -23.05
N THR A 143 -39.58 3.66 -23.32
CA THR A 143 -38.78 4.14 -24.45
C THR A 143 -38.45 3.00 -25.41
N ALA A 144 -39.05 3.11 -26.60
CA ALA A 144 -38.81 2.25 -27.74
C ALA A 144 -37.41 2.47 -28.30
N GLU A 145 -36.75 1.37 -28.64
CA GLU A 145 -35.70 1.24 -29.66
C GLU A 145 -34.69 2.40 -29.72
N ALA A 146 -33.71 2.38 -28.81
CA ALA A 146 -32.50 3.17 -28.93
C ALA A 146 -31.36 2.33 -29.55
N GLU A 147 -30.60 2.96 -30.45
CA GLU A 147 -29.28 2.59 -31.00
C GLU A 147 -28.36 1.94 -29.94
N PRO A 148 -27.33 1.14 -30.30
CA PRO A 148 -26.50 0.44 -29.31
C PRO A 148 -25.91 1.47 -28.33
N GLU A 149 -26.50 1.55 -27.14
CA GLU A 149 -26.15 2.54 -26.14
C GLU A 149 -24.67 2.34 -25.80
N SER A 150 -23.89 3.39 -25.99
CA SER A 150 -22.52 3.46 -25.48
C SER A 150 -22.57 3.11 -23.99
N ILE A 151 -21.95 1.98 -23.61
CA ILE A 151 -21.90 1.52 -22.22
C ILE A 151 -21.46 2.71 -21.35
N PRO A 152 -22.24 3.10 -20.33
CA PRO A 152 -21.92 4.26 -19.51
C PRO A 152 -20.54 4.08 -18.85
N PRO A 153 -19.77 5.17 -18.68
CA PRO A 153 -18.45 5.08 -18.08
C PRO A 153 -18.55 4.54 -16.64
N ARG A 154 -17.83 3.45 -16.35
CA ARG A 154 -17.77 2.83 -15.01
C ARG A 154 -17.04 3.77 -14.06
N LYS A 155 -17.78 4.39 -13.14
CA LYS A 155 -17.23 5.25 -12.09
C LYS A 155 -16.48 4.41 -11.06
N ALA A 156 -15.41 4.97 -10.50
CA ALA A 156 -14.66 4.32 -9.45
C ALA A 156 -14.15 5.32 -8.40
N THR A 157 -14.01 4.84 -7.17
CA THR A 157 -13.35 5.55 -6.07
C THR A 157 -12.02 4.86 -5.76
N ILE A 158 -10.91 5.59 -5.89
CA ILE A 158 -9.57 5.14 -5.49
C ILE A 158 -9.37 5.49 -4.02
N PHE A 159 -9.00 4.50 -3.21
CA PHE A 159 -8.49 4.69 -1.86
C PHE A 159 -6.99 4.41 -1.86
N LEU A 160 -6.21 5.39 -1.45
CA LEU A 160 -4.75 5.36 -1.57
C LEU A 160 -4.10 5.63 -0.21
N THR A 161 -3.27 4.70 0.25
CA THR A 161 -2.42 4.93 1.41
C THR A 161 -1.32 5.94 1.05
N ASN A 162 -1.27 7.05 1.81
CA ASN A 162 -0.29 8.12 1.64
C ASN A 162 0.51 8.32 2.93
N HIS A 163 1.82 8.10 2.88
CA HIS A 163 2.74 8.29 4.00
C HIS A 163 3.39 9.66 3.94
N ARG A 164 2.69 10.70 4.41
CA ARG A 164 3.19 12.08 4.31
C ARG A 164 4.47 12.25 5.13
N ALA A 165 5.48 12.85 4.53
CA ALA A 165 6.70 13.22 5.22
C ALA A 165 6.43 14.36 6.22
N PRO A 166 7.07 14.36 7.41
CA PRO A 166 7.00 15.48 8.34
C PRO A 166 7.48 16.79 7.69
N ARG A 167 6.90 17.93 8.11
CA ARG A 167 7.40 19.26 7.73
C ARG A 167 8.66 19.60 8.53
N ASP A 168 9.63 20.29 7.90
CA ASP A 168 10.97 20.57 8.45
C ASP A 168 11.00 21.20 9.86
N ASN A 169 9.95 21.93 10.28
CA ASN A 169 9.89 22.55 11.61
C ASN A 169 9.45 21.60 12.74
N ASP A 170 9.11 20.35 12.43
CA ASP A 170 8.55 19.36 13.36
C ASP A 170 9.59 18.36 13.91
N ASP A 171 10.87 18.70 13.66
CA ASP A 171 12.06 17.85 13.66
C ASP A 171 12.37 17.15 15.00
N LEU A 172 11.83 17.63 16.11
CA LEU A 172 12.05 17.05 17.45
C LEU A 172 10.89 16.18 17.96
N GLN A 173 9.66 16.38 17.46
CA GLN A 173 8.50 15.59 17.88
C GLN A 173 8.16 14.45 16.90
N SER A 174 8.42 14.66 15.62
CA SER A 174 8.07 13.74 14.53
C SER A 174 9.22 12.81 14.10
N ALA A 175 10.40 12.90 14.74
CA ALA A 175 11.50 11.97 14.53
C ALA A 175 11.04 10.52 14.79
N GLY A 176 10.94 9.73 13.70
CA GLY A 176 10.63 8.31 13.73
C GLY A 176 9.17 7.90 13.48
N THR A 177 8.34 8.75 12.86
CA THR A 177 7.03 8.32 12.32
C THR A 177 6.70 9.00 11.00
N ALA A 178 5.88 8.34 10.17
CA ALA A 178 5.19 8.96 9.04
C ALA A 178 3.82 9.48 9.48
N ASP A 179 3.33 10.54 8.83
CA ASP A 179 1.94 10.99 8.96
C ASP A 179 1.07 10.30 7.91
N SER A 180 0.73 9.06 8.21
CA SER A 180 0.00 8.17 7.32
C SER A 180 -1.50 8.45 7.31
N VAL A 181 -2.07 8.57 6.11
CA VAL A 181 -3.49 8.82 5.87
C VAL A 181 -3.99 8.01 4.67
N ILE A 182 -5.29 7.98 4.46
CA ILE A 182 -5.89 7.47 3.22
C ILE A 182 -6.40 8.65 2.39
N GLU A 183 -5.84 8.84 1.20
CA GLU A 183 -6.33 9.81 0.23
C GLU A 183 -7.40 9.16 -0.65
N VAL A 184 -8.48 9.89 -0.94
CA VAL A 184 -9.61 9.38 -1.73
C VAL A 184 -9.75 10.21 -3.01
N PHE A 185 -9.85 9.52 -4.14
CA PHE A 185 -10.02 10.13 -5.45
C PHE A 185 -11.17 9.51 -6.22
N ASP A 186 -11.79 10.33 -7.06
CA ASP A 186 -12.86 9.93 -7.97
C ASP A 186 -12.33 9.84 -9.39
N THR A 187 -12.66 8.75 -10.06
CA THR A 187 -12.20 8.50 -11.43
C THR A 187 -13.26 7.75 -12.23
N ILE A 188 -13.00 7.60 -13.52
CA ILE A 188 -13.67 6.66 -14.40
C ILE A 188 -12.64 5.58 -14.73
N VAL A 189 -13.05 4.30 -14.72
CA VAL A 189 -12.15 3.19 -15.07
C VAL A 189 -11.51 3.46 -16.44
N GLY A 190 -10.18 3.43 -16.48
CA GLY A 190 -9.37 3.71 -17.66
C GLY A 190 -9.12 5.19 -17.98
N SER A 191 -9.70 6.13 -17.23
CA SER A 191 -9.33 7.54 -17.33
C SER A 191 -7.87 7.76 -16.93
N ASP A 192 -7.23 8.72 -17.57
CA ASP A 192 -5.92 9.24 -17.22
C ASP A 192 -5.98 10.28 -16.08
N GLU A 193 -7.16 10.60 -15.54
CA GLU A 193 -7.34 11.55 -14.46
C GLU A 193 -8.07 10.94 -13.25
N ALA A 194 -7.68 11.37 -12.05
CA ALA A 194 -8.40 11.10 -10.82
C ALA A 194 -8.51 12.38 -9.98
N THR A 195 -9.73 12.73 -9.60
CA THR A 195 -10.05 13.99 -8.91
C THR A 195 -10.03 13.77 -7.41
N TYR A 196 -9.21 14.53 -6.69
CA TYR A 196 -9.17 14.47 -5.24
C TYR A 196 -10.53 14.79 -4.64
N ARG A 197 -11.01 13.89 -3.78
CA ARG A 197 -12.25 14.02 -3.01
C ARG A 197 -11.96 14.49 -1.60
N ARG A 198 -11.11 13.75 -0.86
CA ARG A 198 -10.81 14.03 0.56
C ARG A 198 -9.62 13.22 1.09
N THR A 199 -9.03 13.68 2.19
CA THR A 199 -8.14 12.91 3.05
C THR A 199 -8.92 12.30 4.21
N ILE A 200 -8.60 11.06 4.56
CA ILE A 200 -9.12 10.35 5.72
C ILE A 200 -7.99 10.14 6.72
N GLN A 201 -8.19 10.69 7.92
CA GLN A 201 -7.33 10.49 9.07
C GLN A 201 -8.20 10.04 10.25
N HIS A 202 -7.75 9.02 10.98
CA HIS A 202 -8.50 8.44 12.10
C HIS A 202 -7.55 7.80 13.10
N ASP A 203 -7.93 7.73 14.38
CA ASP A 203 -7.10 7.16 15.46
C ASP A 203 -6.81 5.66 15.26
N LEU A 204 -7.66 4.96 14.50
CA LEU A 204 -7.48 3.56 14.12
C LEU A 204 -6.61 3.37 12.86
N ILE A 205 -6.25 4.45 12.16
CA ILE A 205 -5.32 4.47 11.02
C ILE A 205 -3.97 4.95 11.56
N VAL A 206 -3.24 4.02 12.16
CA VAL A 206 -1.98 4.29 12.88
C VAL A 206 -0.79 4.16 11.94
N THR A 207 -0.66 3.01 11.29
CA THR A 207 0.40 2.67 10.31
C THR A 207 -0.21 1.83 9.18
N PRO A 208 -1.12 2.41 8.37
CA PRO A 208 -1.79 1.71 7.29
C PRO A 208 -0.76 1.09 6.33
N ASN A 209 -0.93 -0.19 6.03
CA ASN A 209 -0.11 -0.90 5.05
C ASN A 209 -0.88 -1.03 3.74
N ASN A 210 -2.03 -1.73 3.81
CA ASN A 210 -2.96 -1.86 2.72
C ASN A 210 -4.43 -1.80 3.20
N LEU A 211 -5.37 -1.60 2.28
CA LEU A 211 -6.80 -1.49 2.50
C LEU A 211 -7.60 -2.31 1.47
N VAL A 212 -8.86 -2.58 1.79
CA VAL A 212 -9.84 -3.14 0.85
C VAL A 212 -11.10 -2.30 0.90
N ALA A 213 -11.48 -1.74 -0.25
CA ALA A 213 -12.64 -0.90 -0.41
C ALA A 213 -13.93 -1.75 -0.46
N MET A 214 -14.95 -1.30 0.26
CA MET A 214 -16.25 -1.98 0.33
C MET A 214 -17.34 -1.23 -0.43
N ASN A 215 -17.25 0.10 -0.47
CA ASN A 215 -18.07 1.04 -1.25
C ASN A 215 -17.35 2.39 -1.31
N GLN A 216 -18.00 3.43 -1.85
CA GLN A 216 -17.40 4.77 -1.98
C GLN A 216 -17.02 5.42 -0.64
N ASN A 217 -17.49 4.87 0.48
CA ASN A 217 -17.47 5.49 1.80
C ASN A 217 -16.87 4.61 2.91
N SER A 218 -16.54 3.35 2.63
CA SER A 218 -16.05 2.42 3.64
C SER A 218 -15.03 1.44 3.10
N PHE A 219 -14.09 1.08 3.97
CA PHE A 219 -13.01 0.17 3.68
C PHE A 219 -12.54 -0.53 4.96
N TYR A 220 -11.86 -1.65 4.80
CA TYR A 220 -11.01 -2.24 5.81
C TYR A 220 -9.58 -1.77 5.61
N VAL A 221 -8.84 -1.54 6.69
CA VAL A 221 -7.42 -1.18 6.62
C VAL A 221 -6.61 -2.05 7.56
N THR A 222 -5.43 -2.44 7.09
CA THR A 222 -4.42 -3.13 7.90
C THR A 222 -3.45 -2.13 8.47
N ASN A 223 -3.16 -2.23 9.77
CA ASN A 223 -2.02 -1.55 10.37
C ASN A 223 -0.88 -2.55 10.54
N ASP A 224 0.30 -2.28 9.98
CA ASP A 224 1.45 -3.18 10.09
C ASP A 224 2.14 -3.11 11.47
N HIS A 225 2.02 -1.98 12.16
CA HIS A 225 2.53 -1.75 13.50
C HIS A 225 1.42 -1.33 14.46
N ARG A 226 1.63 -1.62 15.75
CA ARG A 226 0.72 -1.18 16.82
C ARG A 226 0.82 0.31 17.15
N LYS A 227 1.96 0.92 16.84
CA LYS A 227 2.30 2.29 17.22
C LYS A 227 3.13 2.92 16.12
N LYS A 228 2.89 4.22 15.90
CA LYS A 228 3.64 5.08 14.99
C LYS A 228 5.15 5.10 15.21
N LYS A 229 5.58 5.03 16.48
CA LYS A 229 7.01 4.92 16.85
C LYS A 229 7.34 3.50 17.29
N HIS A 230 8.28 2.86 16.59
CA HIS A 230 8.91 1.65 17.12
C HIS A 230 9.96 2.09 18.16
N TRP A 231 9.92 1.50 19.36
CA TRP A 231 11.06 1.60 20.27
C TRP A 231 12.22 0.89 19.59
N VAL A 232 13.23 1.63 19.16
CA VAL A 232 14.45 1.10 18.55
C VAL A 232 15.22 0.36 19.64
N ASN A 233 14.82 -0.87 19.94
CA ASN A 233 15.65 -1.76 20.71
C ASN A 233 16.65 -2.33 19.70
N PRO A 234 17.97 -2.10 19.83
CA PRO A 234 18.96 -2.56 18.84
C PRO A 234 18.95 -4.09 18.62
N SER A 235 18.32 -4.85 19.51
CA SER A 235 18.09 -6.29 19.39
C SER A 235 16.88 -6.68 18.51
N ALA A 236 16.07 -5.73 18.05
CA ALA A 236 14.83 -5.95 17.30
C ALA A 236 14.99 -5.86 15.76
N VAL A 237 16.22 -5.68 15.28
CA VAL A 237 16.54 -5.59 13.83
C VAL A 237 16.19 -6.89 13.05
N LEU A 238 15.82 -7.98 13.74
CA LEU A 238 15.58 -9.26 13.08
C LEU A 238 14.13 -9.74 13.02
N VAL A 239 13.17 -9.04 13.64
CA VAL A 239 11.76 -9.47 13.60
C VAL A 239 10.86 -8.24 13.56
N CYS A 240 10.51 -7.79 12.35
CA CYS A 240 9.37 -6.92 12.15
C CYS A 240 8.12 -7.73 12.54
N ARG A 241 7.67 -7.61 13.78
CA ARG A 241 6.40 -8.22 14.20
C ARG A 241 5.27 -7.44 13.54
N CYS A 242 4.94 -7.78 12.31
CA CYS A 242 3.73 -7.33 11.64
C CYS A 242 2.54 -7.89 12.42
N PHE A 243 1.94 -7.07 13.28
CA PHE A 243 0.65 -7.42 13.86
C PHE A 243 -0.42 -6.82 12.96
N PHE A 244 -1.03 -7.64 12.09
CA PHE A 244 -2.16 -7.21 11.29
C PHE A 244 -3.36 -6.92 12.19
N PHE A 245 -3.64 -5.64 12.41
CA PHE A 245 -4.90 -5.18 12.99
C PHE A 245 -5.81 -4.70 11.88
N TYR A 246 -6.95 -5.36 11.71
CA TYR A 246 -8.01 -4.92 10.82
C TYR A 246 -8.88 -3.89 11.54
N SER A 247 -9.06 -2.73 10.93
CA SER A 247 -10.05 -1.73 11.37
C SER A 247 -11.09 -1.55 10.28
N ILE A 248 -12.37 -1.59 10.66
CA ILE A 248 -13.47 -1.14 9.80
C ILE A 248 -13.57 0.36 9.96
N VAL A 249 -13.55 1.08 8.84
CA VAL A 249 -13.80 2.51 8.86
C VAL A 249 -14.97 2.84 7.93
N ARG A 250 -16.01 3.45 8.48
CA ARG A 250 -17.21 3.90 7.76
C ARG A 250 -17.31 5.42 7.93
N PHE A 251 -17.60 6.13 6.84
CA PHE A 251 -17.71 7.58 6.82
C PHE A 251 -18.96 8.05 6.09
#